data_AF-A0A845WZX0-F1
#
_entry.id   AF-A0A845WZX0-F1
#
_cell.length_a   1.000
_cell.length_b   1.000
_cell.length_c   1.000
_cell.angle_alpha   90.00
_cell.angle_beta   90.00
_cell.angle_gamma   90.00
#
_symmetry.space_group_name_H-M   'P 1'
#
loop_
_entity.id
_entity.type
_entity.pdbx_description
1 polymer ?
#
loop_
_entity_poly.entity_id
_entity_poly.type
_entity_poly.pdbx_seq_one_letter_code
_entity_poly.pdbx_strand_id
1 'polypeptide(L)'
;MSLGNGSVLAQDLTPTKLDPSEMNKVLQMELGLEAEFEDHFRENLATVTQTPNDIARTLRELNTATGTNAAVLWAIPEEDFLHLVLVTPDGETLVLDRTDVTKSTLKRTVRRFRRGLHNTQTNQILAPAQQLYDWIVSPFEQDYLQAKGVDKILFCLGDGLRGVPMAALHDGEQFMVEKYSTTMIPAFNLIQTDYQPHLNRDILAMGASEFRELSPLPAVPAELASIQAAVDQLPQGEQNFEWQVESLLNQEFTVDNLDELLDDESFDIVHLATHASFSAGHPRESYIQFKGERLSLHKMDKLHWNEPPIDLLVLSACQTALGSSEAELGFAGMALKAGVKSAIASLWSVSDAGTLALMTEFYRQLPTAPTKATALRNAQLQMLRGEVEFTDTTLRLPSGEVPLTEELHGLTPEDLSHPFYWASFTMLSHPW
;
A
#
# COMPACT_ATOMS: atom_id res chain seq x y z
N MET A 1 -22.42 -3.32 5.19
CA MET A 1 -23.30 -4.51 5.19
C MET A 1 -23.32 -5.04 6.61
N SER A 2 -24.33 -4.69 7.40
CA SER A 2 -24.43 -5.14 8.79
C SER A 2 -24.70 -6.65 8.82
N LEU A 3 -23.95 -7.40 9.63
CA LEU A 3 -24.30 -8.77 10.01
C LEU A 3 -25.76 -8.75 10.49
N GLY A 4 -26.65 -9.29 9.65
CA GLY A 4 -28.08 -9.24 9.87
C GLY A 4 -28.44 -9.66 11.29
N ASN A 5 -29.25 -8.81 11.94
CA ASN A 5 -29.83 -8.96 13.27
C ASN A 5 -28.84 -9.02 14.43
N GLY A 6 -28.21 -7.90 14.77
CA GLY A 6 -28.13 -7.39 16.16
C GLY A 6 -27.66 -8.35 17.27
N SER A 7 -26.98 -9.44 16.93
CA SER A 7 -26.34 -10.34 17.87
C SER A 7 -24.93 -9.82 18.02
N VAL A 8 -24.83 -8.72 18.77
CA VAL A 8 -23.59 -8.14 19.28
C VAL A 8 -22.71 -9.30 19.76
N LEU A 9 -21.60 -9.54 19.07
CA LEU A 9 -20.60 -10.49 19.55
C LEU A 9 -19.87 -9.79 20.69
N ALA A 10 -20.39 -9.99 21.90
CA ALA A 10 -19.93 -9.48 23.18
C ALA A 10 -19.93 -7.94 23.34
N GLN A 11 -20.54 -7.48 24.44
CA GLN A 11 -20.37 -6.11 24.97
C GLN A 11 -19.00 -5.93 25.65
N ASP A 12 -18.11 -6.91 25.51
CA ASP A 12 -16.80 -6.91 26.14
C ASP A 12 -15.81 -6.22 25.22
N LEU A 13 -15.10 -5.22 25.74
CA LEU A 13 -14.00 -4.52 25.05
C LEU A 13 -12.76 -5.41 24.86
N THR A 14 -12.91 -6.73 25.00
CA THR A 14 -11.85 -7.73 24.90
C THR A 14 -12.13 -8.68 23.73
N PRO A 15 -11.13 -8.98 22.88
CA PRO A 15 -11.28 -9.96 21.81
C PRO A 15 -11.80 -11.31 22.31
N THR A 16 -12.78 -11.86 21.60
CA THR A 16 -13.34 -13.18 21.91
C THR A 16 -12.98 -14.17 20.79
N LYS A 17 -12.50 -15.36 21.17
CA LYS A 17 -12.30 -16.47 20.23
C LYS A 17 -13.65 -16.94 19.70
N LEU A 18 -13.78 -16.95 18.38
CA LEU A 18 -15.03 -17.30 17.72
C LEU A 18 -15.28 -18.81 17.78
N ASP A 19 -16.51 -19.20 18.11
CA ASP A 19 -16.92 -20.61 18.08
C ASP A 19 -16.95 -21.12 16.63
N PRO A 20 -16.53 -22.37 16.35
CA PRO A 20 -16.64 -22.97 15.00
C PRO A 20 -18.03 -22.86 14.36
N SER A 21 -19.11 -22.88 15.16
CA SER A 21 -20.49 -22.72 14.69
C SER A 21 -20.81 -21.30 14.20
N GLU A 22 -20.02 -20.31 14.60
CA GLU A 22 -20.18 -18.90 14.22
C GLU A 22 -19.22 -18.45 13.12
N MET A 23 -18.30 -19.33 12.69
CA MET A 23 -17.29 -19.05 11.67
C MET A 23 -17.90 -18.59 10.33
N ASN A 24 -19.13 -19.02 10.03
CA ASN A 24 -19.85 -18.60 8.84
C ASN A 24 -20.13 -17.08 8.83
N LYS A 25 -20.21 -16.42 9.99
CA LYS A 25 -20.41 -14.95 10.07
C LYS A 25 -19.23 -14.19 9.47
N VAL A 26 -18.00 -14.64 9.75
CA VAL A 26 -16.78 -14.04 9.19
C VAL A 26 -16.71 -14.25 7.69
N LEU A 27 -17.11 -15.43 7.21
CA LEU A 27 -17.23 -15.69 5.77
C LEU A 27 -18.25 -14.73 5.10
N GLN A 28 -19.40 -14.48 5.72
CA GLN A 28 -20.38 -13.55 5.17
C GLN A 28 -19.88 -12.09 5.17
N MET A 29 -19.10 -11.68 6.17
CA MET A 29 -18.44 -10.37 6.17
C MET A 29 -17.47 -10.24 5.00
N GLU A 30 -16.63 -11.26 4.78
CA GLU A 30 -15.68 -11.31 3.68
C GLU A 30 -16.37 -11.25 2.30
N LEU A 31 -17.42 -12.04 2.10
CA LEU A 31 -18.24 -11.98 0.89
C LEU A 31 -18.94 -10.62 0.71
N GLY A 32 -19.25 -9.93 1.80
CA GLY A 32 -19.80 -8.58 1.75
C GLY A 32 -18.80 -7.55 1.24
N LEU A 33 -17.54 -7.64 1.67
CA LEU A 33 -16.46 -6.80 1.14
C LEU A 33 -16.21 -7.08 -0.33
N GLU A 34 -16.15 -8.35 -0.71
CA GLU A 34 -16.04 -8.78 -2.10
C GLU A 34 -17.12 -8.13 -2.97
N ALA A 35 -18.39 -8.24 -2.57
CA ALA A 35 -19.52 -7.64 -3.27
C ALA A 35 -19.42 -6.10 -3.38
N GLU A 36 -18.85 -5.38 -2.41
CA GLU A 36 -18.63 -3.92 -2.53
C GLU A 36 -17.72 -3.58 -3.72
N PHE A 37 -16.67 -4.37 -3.96
CA PHE A 37 -15.77 -4.16 -5.10
C PHE A 37 -16.37 -4.62 -6.42
N GLU A 38 -17.07 -5.77 -6.43
CA GLU A 38 -17.77 -6.26 -7.62
C GLU A 38 -18.85 -5.28 -8.08
N ASP A 39 -19.63 -4.70 -7.15
CA ASP A 39 -20.62 -3.67 -7.46
C ASP A 39 -19.96 -2.39 -8.00
N HIS A 40 -18.82 -2.00 -7.41
CA HIS A 40 -18.09 -0.79 -7.82
C HIS A 40 -17.54 -0.92 -9.25
N PHE A 41 -16.91 -2.06 -9.56
CA PHE A 41 -16.29 -2.31 -10.87
C PHE A 41 -17.26 -2.90 -11.91
N ARG A 42 -18.43 -3.40 -11.47
CA ARG A 42 -19.45 -4.09 -12.29
C ARG A 42 -18.91 -5.35 -12.97
N GLU A 43 -18.07 -6.07 -12.26
CA GLU A 43 -17.35 -7.25 -12.72
C GLU A 43 -17.40 -8.30 -11.60
N ASN A 44 -17.41 -9.58 -11.96
CA ASN A 44 -17.21 -10.66 -11.00
C ASN A 44 -15.69 -10.85 -10.85
N LEU A 45 -15.20 -10.71 -9.63
CA LEU A 45 -13.76 -10.61 -9.34
C LEU A 45 -13.24 -11.83 -8.59
N ALA A 46 -14.07 -12.46 -7.75
CA ALA A 46 -13.64 -13.58 -6.93
C ALA A 46 -13.67 -14.91 -7.71
N THR A 47 -12.57 -15.65 -7.62
CA THR A 47 -12.46 -17.00 -8.19
C THR A 47 -12.44 -18.09 -7.12
N VAL A 48 -12.37 -17.69 -5.85
CA VAL A 48 -12.28 -18.55 -4.69
C VAL A 48 -13.18 -18.02 -3.57
N THR A 49 -13.56 -18.91 -2.65
CA THR A 49 -14.25 -18.53 -1.42
C THR A 49 -13.57 -19.24 -0.26
N GLN A 50 -12.98 -18.48 0.65
CA GLN A 50 -12.16 -19.02 1.74
C GLN A 50 -12.84 -18.81 3.10
N THR A 51 -13.00 -19.88 3.88
CA THR A 51 -13.38 -19.76 5.29
C THR A 51 -12.20 -19.24 6.11
N PRO A 52 -12.41 -18.73 7.35
CA PRO A 52 -11.30 -18.31 8.21
C PRO A 52 -10.23 -19.39 8.43
N ASN A 53 -10.62 -20.68 8.44
CA ASN A 53 -9.67 -21.78 8.52
C ASN A 53 -8.84 -21.96 7.24
N ASP A 54 -9.44 -21.69 6.08
CA ASP A 54 -8.75 -21.69 4.80
C ASP A 54 -7.77 -20.52 4.72
N ILE A 55 -8.21 -19.32 5.14
CA ILE A 55 -7.35 -18.13 5.25
C ILE A 55 -6.14 -18.44 6.14
N ALA A 56 -6.35 -18.96 7.36
CA ALA A 56 -5.27 -19.31 8.27
C ALA A 56 -4.31 -20.35 7.68
N ARG A 57 -4.82 -21.31 6.88
CA ARG A 57 -3.99 -22.30 6.18
C ARG A 57 -3.14 -21.64 5.09
N THR A 58 -3.73 -20.79 4.27
CA THR A 58 -3.02 -20.01 3.24
C THR A 58 -1.93 -19.15 3.86
N LEU A 59 -2.21 -18.49 5.00
CA LEU A 59 -1.19 -17.72 5.74
C LEU A 59 -0.03 -18.60 6.22
N ARG A 60 -0.28 -19.81 6.74
CA ARG A 60 0.81 -20.74 7.15
C ARG A 60 1.70 -21.16 5.99
N GLU A 61 1.09 -21.42 4.84
CA GLU A 61 1.81 -21.81 3.61
C GLU A 61 2.72 -20.67 3.17
N LEU A 62 2.21 -19.44 3.15
CA LEU A 62 2.96 -18.23 2.81
C LEU A 62 4.05 -17.90 3.83
N ASN A 63 3.78 -18.09 5.12
CA ASN A 63 4.78 -17.89 6.17
C ASN A 63 5.96 -18.84 5.98
N THR A 64 5.68 -20.11 5.63
CA THR A 64 6.72 -21.10 5.34
C THR A 64 7.53 -20.72 4.11
N ALA A 65 6.87 -20.23 3.07
CA ALA A 65 7.52 -19.89 1.79
C ALA A 65 8.35 -18.61 1.84
N THR A 66 7.94 -17.63 2.64
CA THR A 66 8.55 -16.29 2.70
C THR A 66 9.44 -16.08 3.92
N GLY A 67 9.33 -16.94 4.93
CA GLY A 67 9.97 -16.73 6.24
C GLY A 67 9.38 -15.56 7.04
N THR A 68 8.22 -15.02 6.63
CA THR A 68 7.48 -13.98 7.36
C THR A 68 6.34 -14.60 8.17
N ASN A 69 5.68 -13.81 9.03
CA ASN A 69 4.54 -14.26 9.82
C ASN A 69 3.38 -13.27 9.72
N ALA A 70 2.44 -13.58 8.82
CA ALA A 70 1.32 -12.70 8.50
C ALA A 70 0.03 -13.04 9.24
N ALA A 71 -0.70 -12.01 9.66
CA ALA A 71 -2.09 -12.08 10.12
C ALA A 71 -2.99 -11.18 9.26
N VAL A 72 -4.30 -11.45 9.26
CA VAL A 72 -5.29 -10.60 8.56
C VAL A 72 -6.20 -9.95 9.59
N LEU A 73 -6.36 -8.63 9.50
CA LEU A 73 -7.19 -7.82 10.37
C LEU A 73 -8.23 -7.06 9.55
N TRP A 74 -9.49 -7.39 9.77
CA TRP A 74 -10.63 -6.63 9.25
C TRP A 74 -10.99 -5.52 10.22
N ALA A 75 -11.21 -4.32 9.70
CA ALA A 75 -11.74 -3.19 10.46
C ALA A 75 -12.89 -2.56 9.69
N ILE A 76 -14.12 -2.86 10.10
CA ILE A 76 -15.35 -2.56 9.37
C ILE A 76 -16.20 -1.58 10.19
N PRO A 77 -16.26 -0.29 9.80
CA PRO A 77 -17.07 0.69 10.49
C PRO A 77 -18.57 0.49 10.21
N GLU A 78 -19.34 0.18 11.26
CA GLU A 78 -20.79 0.20 11.26
C GLU A 78 -21.29 1.49 11.93
N GLU A 79 -22.57 1.85 11.77
CA GLU A 79 -23.09 3.15 12.25
C GLU A 79 -22.81 3.39 13.74
N ASP A 80 -23.06 2.38 14.57
CA ASP A 80 -22.98 2.49 16.03
C ASP A 80 -21.72 1.84 16.65
N PHE A 81 -20.92 1.09 15.88
CA PHE A 81 -19.75 0.39 16.39
C PHE A 81 -18.69 0.15 15.30
N LEU A 82 -17.46 -0.13 15.72
CA LEU A 82 -16.39 -0.62 14.85
C LEU A 82 -16.25 -2.13 15.04
N HIS A 83 -16.50 -2.89 13.98
CA HIS A 83 -16.34 -4.34 13.97
C HIS A 83 -14.90 -4.69 13.60
N LEU A 84 -14.26 -5.53 14.42
CA LEU A 84 -12.90 -6.00 14.19
C LEU A 84 -12.87 -7.52 14.16
N VAL A 85 -12.15 -8.08 13.19
CA VAL A 85 -11.88 -9.52 13.10
C VAL A 85 -10.40 -9.74 12.87
N LEU A 86 -9.75 -10.59 13.66
CA LEU A 86 -8.38 -11.02 13.44
C LEU A 86 -8.35 -12.51 13.11
N VAL A 87 -7.66 -12.88 12.04
CA VAL A 87 -7.31 -14.26 11.73
C VAL A 87 -5.79 -14.40 11.74
N THR A 88 -5.30 -15.30 12.59
CA THR A 88 -3.88 -15.60 12.74
C THR A 88 -3.53 -16.93 12.07
N PRO A 89 -2.26 -17.14 11.69
CA PRO A 89 -1.85 -18.34 10.97
C PRO A 89 -1.95 -19.61 11.82
N ASP A 90 -2.04 -19.54 13.14
CA ASP A 90 -2.31 -20.73 13.98
C ASP A 90 -3.78 -21.17 13.96
N GLY A 91 -4.65 -20.45 13.24
CA GLY A 91 -6.07 -20.77 13.10
C GLY A 91 -6.97 -20.13 14.15
N GLU A 92 -6.44 -19.24 15.00
CA GLU A 92 -7.31 -18.45 15.88
C GLU A 92 -8.07 -17.40 15.07
N THR A 93 -9.37 -17.30 15.31
CA THR A 93 -10.24 -16.26 14.78
C THR A 93 -10.82 -15.49 15.96
N LEU A 94 -10.56 -14.20 16.03
CA LEU A 94 -10.97 -13.32 17.11
C LEU A 94 -11.91 -12.26 16.56
N VAL A 95 -12.93 -11.94 17.34
CA VAL A 95 -13.90 -10.89 17.00
C VAL A 95 -14.01 -9.89 18.15
N LEU A 96 -14.17 -8.62 17.81
CA LEU A 96 -14.42 -7.54 18.76
C LEU A 96 -15.34 -6.47 18.16
N ASP A 97 -16.47 -6.22 18.82
CA ASP A 97 -17.38 -5.11 18.52
C ASP A 97 -17.11 -3.91 19.44
N ARG A 98 -16.46 -2.87 18.92
CA ARG A 98 -16.18 -1.62 19.64
C ARG A 98 -17.39 -0.69 19.63
N THR A 99 -18.34 -0.95 20.51
CA THR A 99 -19.56 -0.13 20.68
C THR A 99 -19.30 1.29 21.22
N ASP A 100 -18.09 1.54 21.72
CA ASP A 100 -17.60 2.87 22.11
C ASP A 100 -17.09 3.69 20.91
N VAL A 101 -17.03 3.11 19.71
CA VAL A 101 -16.51 3.73 18.49
C VAL A 101 -17.58 3.77 17.40
N THR A 102 -18.36 4.85 17.36
CA THR A 102 -19.35 5.07 16.28
C THR A 102 -18.68 5.49 14.97
N LYS A 103 -19.32 5.24 13.82
CA LYS A 103 -18.82 5.64 12.48
C LYS A 103 -18.48 7.12 12.41
N SER A 104 -19.34 7.97 12.98
CA SER A 104 -19.14 9.42 13.00
C SER A 104 -17.90 9.84 13.80
N THR A 105 -17.66 9.18 14.94
CA THR A 105 -16.49 9.41 15.79
C THR A 105 -15.22 8.96 15.08
N LEU A 106 -15.23 7.78 14.48
CA LEU A 106 -14.12 7.26 13.67
C LEU A 106 -13.77 8.21 12.52
N LYS A 107 -14.74 8.58 11.68
CA LYS A 107 -14.52 9.51 10.54
C LYS A 107 -13.99 10.87 10.99
N ARG A 108 -14.38 11.36 12.16
CA ARG A 108 -13.83 12.61 12.72
C ARG A 108 -12.37 12.44 13.16
N THR A 109 -12.01 11.31 13.79
CA THR A 109 -10.63 11.03 14.18
C THR A 109 -9.72 10.82 12.96
N VAL A 110 -10.17 10.06 11.95
CA VAL A 110 -9.46 9.89 10.67
C VAL A 110 -9.18 11.24 10.00
N ARG A 111 -10.18 12.14 9.93
CA ARG A 111 -9.97 13.49 9.36
C ARG A 111 -8.95 14.31 10.14
N ARG A 112 -8.92 14.20 11.48
CA ARG A 112 -7.90 14.85 12.32
C ARG A 112 -6.51 14.27 12.06
N PHE A 113 -6.41 12.95 11.96
CA PHE A 113 -5.16 12.25 11.65
C PHE A 113 -4.61 12.69 10.30
N ARG A 114 -5.42 12.61 9.24
CA ARG A 114 -5.04 13.02 7.88
C ARG A 114 -4.63 14.49 7.79
N ARG A 115 -5.35 15.39 8.46
CA ARG A 115 -4.95 16.81 8.51
C ARG A 115 -3.61 17.00 9.23
N GLY A 116 -3.36 16.24 10.29
CA GLY A 116 -2.07 16.25 10.98
C GLY A 116 -0.92 15.86 10.06
N LEU A 117 -1.11 14.85 9.20
CA LEU A 117 -0.07 14.37 8.29
C LEU A 117 0.42 15.46 7.33
N HIS A 118 -0.46 16.36 6.91
CA HIS A 118 -0.09 17.50 6.04
C HIS A 118 0.56 18.67 6.79
N ASN A 119 0.58 18.65 8.12
CA ASN A 119 1.17 19.71 8.93
C ASN A 119 2.48 19.23 9.56
N THR A 120 3.55 19.24 8.77
CA THR A 120 4.90 18.79 9.14
C THR A 120 5.55 19.60 10.27
N GLN A 121 4.98 20.76 10.64
CA GLN A 121 5.53 21.65 11.67
C GLN A 121 5.05 21.33 13.09
N THR A 122 4.09 20.41 13.26
CA THR A 122 3.47 20.14 14.57
C THR A 122 3.23 18.66 14.79
N ASN A 123 3.36 18.19 16.04
CA ASN A 123 3.04 16.80 16.42
C ASN A 123 1.52 16.53 16.55
N GLN A 124 0.69 17.26 15.80
CA GLN A 124 -0.78 17.10 15.81
C GLN A 124 -1.24 15.71 15.32
N ILE A 125 -0.34 14.95 14.69
CA ILE A 125 -0.57 13.58 14.25
C ILE A 125 -0.71 12.58 15.39
N LEU A 126 0.01 12.75 16.52
CA LEU A 126 0.23 11.66 17.48
C LEU A 126 -1.05 11.27 18.21
N ALA A 127 -1.79 12.23 18.75
CA ALA A 127 -3.02 11.95 19.48
C ALA A 127 -4.10 11.23 18.64
N PRO A 128 -4.45 11.68 17.41
CA PRO A 128 -5.39 10.92 16.59
C PRO A 128 -4.79 9.61 16.04
N ALA A 129 -3.48 9.51 15.81
CA ALA A 129 -2.82 8.25 15.44
C ALA A 129 -2.93 7.21 16.55
N GLN A 130 -2.69 7.62 17.80
CA GLN A 130 -2.80 6.77 18.98
C GLN A 130 -4.23 6.32 19.24
N GLN A 131 -5.19 7.24 19.12
CA GLN A 131 -6.59 6.86 19.26
C GLN A 131 -7.03 5.81 18.23
N LEU A 132 -6.56 5.91 16.98
CA LEU A 132 -6.85 4.89 15.95
C LEU A 132 -6.12 3.57 16.24
N TYR A 133 -4.88 3.65 16.73
CA TYR A 133 -4.10 2.47 17.15
C TYR A 133 -4.79 1.71 18.28
N ASP A 134 -5.25 2.41 19.32
CA ASP A 134 -5.98 1.89 20.48
C ASP A 134 -7.32 1.25 20.10
N TRP A 135 -7.93 1.76 19.02
CA TRP A 135 -9.18 1.23 18.52
C TRP A 135 -8.99 -0.05 17.71
N ILE A 136 -8.00 -0.07 16.82
CA ILE A 136 -7.89 -1.08 15.77
C ILE A 136 -6.88 -2.18 16.11
N VAL A 137 -5.71 -1.82 16.65
CA VAL A 137 -4.55 -2.72 16.76
C VAL A 137 -4.29 -3.17 18.19
N SER A 138 -4.28 -2.22 19.13
CA SER A 138 -3.98 -2.48 20.54
C SER A 138 -4.76 -3.66 21.16
N PRO A 139 -6.07 -3.85 20.88
CA PRO A 139 -6.82 -4.97 21.46
C PRO A 139 -6.23 -6.35 21.16
N PHE A 140 -5.52 -6.50 20.04
CA PHE A 140 -4.97 -7.77 19.59
C PHE A 140 -3.45 -7.89 19.80
N GLU A 141 -2.78 -6.77 20.06
CA GLU A 141 -1.33 -6.65 19.87
C GLU A 141 -0.53 -7.61 20.76
N GLN A 142 -0.73 -7.55 22.07
CA GLN A 142 0.11 -8.28 23.01
C GLN A 142 -0.03 -9.80 22.86
N ASP A 143 -1.27 -10.30 22.90
CA ASP A 143 -1.54 -11.73 23.04
C ASP A 143 -1.61 -12.49 21.71
N TYR A 144 -1.89 -11.79 20.60
CA TYR A 144 -2.20 -12.43 19.32
C TYR A 144 -1.31 -12.00 18.18
N LEU A 145 -0.69 -10.81 18.25
CA LEU A 145 0.30 -10.38 17.27
C LEU A 145 1.72 -10.63 17.80
N GLN A 146 2.13 -9.97 18.89
CA GLN A 146 3.48 -10.07 19.44
C GLN A 146 3.79 -11.45 20.02
N ALA A 147 2.91 -12.01 20.87
CA ALA A 147 3.13 -13.34 21.46
C ALA A 147 3.17 -14.47 20.41
N LYS A 148 2.58 -14.25 19.23
CA LYS A 148 2.59 -15.19 18.10
C LYS A 148 3.70 -14.88 17.09
N GLY A 149 4.50 -13.84 17.32
CA GLY A 149 5.59 -13.43 16.46
C GLY A 149 5.14 -12.92 15.09
N VAL A 150 3.95 -12.34 14.98
CA VAL A 150 3.44 -11.72 13.74
C VAL A 150 4.32 -10.52 13.41
N ASP A 151 4.75 -10.41 12.16
CA ASP A 151 5.57 -9.31 11.63
C ASP A 151 4.91 -8.61 10.42
N LYS A 152 3.77 -9.12 9.96
CA LYS A 152 3.01 -8.60 8.83
C LYS A 152 1.51 -8.60 9.12
N ILE A 153 0.84 -7.51 8.77
CA ILE A 153 -0.61 -7.38 8.93
C ILE A 153 -1.22 -6.98 7.59
N LEU A 154 -2.12 -7.83 7.09
CA LEU A 154 -2.98 -7.53 5.96
C LEU A 154 -4.27 -6.90 6.48
N PHE A 155 -4.61 -5.75 5.95
CA PHE A 155 -5.76 -4.97 6.39
C PHE A 155 -6.88 -5.01 5.35
N CYS A 156 -8.02 -5.56 5.76
CA CYS A 156 -9.29 -5.44 5.05
C CYS A 156 -10.08 -4.28 5.68
N LEU A 157 -10.15 -3.14 4.98
CA LEU A 157 -10.67 -1.90 5.56
C LEU A 157 -12.02 -1.51 4.96
N GLY A 158 -12.96 -1.13 5.82
CA GLY A 158 -14.26 -0.58 5.41
C GLY A 158 -14.23 0.92 5.09
N ASP A 159 -15.41 1.46 4.72
CA ASP A 159 -15.64 2.87 4.39
C ASP A 159 -15.10 3.83 5.46
N GLY A 160 -14.27 4.77 5.04
CA GLY A 160 -13.61 5.79 5.86
C GLY A 160 -12.27 5.36 6.45
N LEU A 161 -11.86 4.10 6.30
CA LEU A 161 -10.56 3.59 6.75
C LEU A 161 -9.60 3.27 5.60
N ARG A 162 -10.09 3.03 4.38
CA ARG A 162 -9.27 2.68 3.20
C ARG A 162 -8.26 3.76 2.81
N GLY A 163 -8.44 5.00 3.26
CA GLY A 163 -7.47 6.09 3.06
C GLY A 163 -6.56 6.37 4.26
N VAL A 164 -6.48 5.46 5.23
CA VAL A 164 -5.67 5.64 6.44
C VAL A 164 -4.30 4.96 6.26
N PRO A 165 -3.18 5.69 6.45
CA PRO A 165 -1.86 5.08 6.43
C PRO A 165 -1.65 4.27 7.72
N MET A 166 -1.96 2.98 7.68
CA MET A 166 -1.86 2.12 8.87
C MET A 166 -0.44 2.08 9.46
N ALA A 167 0.58 2.15 8.60
CA ALA A 167 1.99 2.26 8.98
C ALA A 167 2.29 3.45 9.92
N ALA A 168 1.52 4.54 9.83
CA ALA A 168 1.69 5.76 10.64
C ALA A 168 0.76 5.84 11.86
N LEU A 169 0.00 4.79 12.17
CA LEU A 169 -0.60 4.67 13.50
C LEU A 169 0.51 4.56 14.55
N HIS A 170 0.25 4.99 15.78
CA HIS A 170 1.28 5.15 16.80
C HIS A 170 0.77 4.63 18.14
N ASP A 171 1.48 3.78 18.86
CA ASP A 171 0.98 3.19 20.12
C ASP A 171 1.15 4.10 21.35
N GLY A 172 1.91 5.18 21.21
CA GLY A 172 2.29 6.08 22.30
C GLY A 172 3.81 6.16 22.48
N GLU A 173 4.54 5.18 21.96
CA GLU A 173 6.00 5.09 21.98
C GLU A 173 6.59 4.99 20.57
N GLN A 174 6.00 4.19 19.68
CA GLN A 174 6.50 3.86 18.36
C GLN A 174 5.39 3.80 17.31
N PHE A 175 5.76 4.06 16.06
CA PHE A 175 4.87 3.89 14.91
C PHE A 175 4.66 2.42 14.58
N MET A 176 3.51 2.10 13.99
CA MET A 176 3.16 0.75 13.60
C MET A 176 4.16 0.14 12.62
N VAL A 177 4.72 0.95 11.71
CA VAL A 177 5.77 0.54 10.75
C VAL A 177 7.01 -0.01 11.46
N GLU A 178 7.30 0.40 12.69
CA GLU A 178 8.44 -0.10 13.47
C GLU A 178 8.23 -1.53 13.94
N LYS A 179 6.98 -2.00 14.00
CA LYS A 179 6.62 -3.33 14.49
C LYS A 179 6.19 -4.28 13.38
N TYR A 180 5.45 -3.78 12.39
CA TYR A 180 4.80 -4.61 11.38
C TYR A 180 5.00 -4.04 9.97
N SER A 181 5.17 -4.93 9.00
CA SER A 181 4.89 -4.60 7.60
C SER A 181 3.38 -4.58 7.38
N THR A 182 2.87 -3.59 6.66
CA THR A 182 1.44 -3.40 6.47
C THR A 182 1.07 -3.48 5.00
N THR A 183 -0.04 -4.11 4.68
CA THR A 183 -0.60 -4.11 3.32
C THR A 183 -2.11 -3.97 3.39
N MET A 184 -2.67 -3.14 2.52
CA MET A 184 -4.11 -3.05 2.37
C MET A 184 -4.54 -4.06 1.32
N ILE A 185 -5.58 -4.83 1.63
CA ILE A 185 -6.22 -5.73 0.68
C ILE A 185 -7.71 -5.38 0.58
N PRO A 186 -8.30 -5.45 -0.62
CA PRO A 186 -9.73 -5.14 -0.82
C PRO A 186 -10.62 -6.15 -0.08
N ALA A 187 -10.32 -7.43 -0.30
CA ALA A 187 -10.81 -8.59 0.43
C ALA A 187 -9.75 -9.69 0.27
N PHE A 188 -9.66 -10.62 1.21
CA PHE A 188 -8.76 -11.77 1.12
C PHE A 188 -9.09 -12.70 -0.06
N ASN A 189 -10.38 -12.89 -0.39
CA ASN A 189 -10.80 -13.67 -1.56
C ASN A 189 -10.41 -13.04 -2.90
N LEU A 190 -10.10 -11.75 -2.92
CA LEU A 190 -9.80 -11.00 -4.14
C LEU A 190 -8.32 -10.89 -4.42
N ILE A 191 -7.44 -11.28 -3.49
CA ILE A 191 -6.00 -11.23 -3.71
C ILE A 191 -5.47 -12.56 -4.23
N GLN A 192 -4.43 -12.47 -5.05
CA GLN A 192 -3.60 -13.63 -5.33
C GLN A 192 -2.82 -14.03 -4.07
N THR A 193 -2.54 -15.32 -3.93
CA THR A 193 -1.82 -15.88 -2.76
C THR A 193 -0.75 -16.88 -3.19
N ASP A 194 -0.39 -16.91 -4.48
CA ASP A 194 0.77 -17.63 -4.97
C ASP A 194 2.03 -16.81 -4.70
N TYR A 195 3.00 -17.41 -4.02
CA TYR A 195 4.31 -16.80 -3.86
C TYR A 195 5.33 -17.56 -4.69
N GLN A 196 6.10 -16.82 -5.49
CA GLN A 196 7.32 -17.33 -6.09
C GLN A 196 8.48 -16.41 -5.70
N PRO A 197 9.60 -16.94 -5.20
CA PRO A 197 10.80 -16.14 -5.01
C PRO A 197 11.33 -15.77 -6.40
N HIS A 198 11.23 -14.48 -6.74
CA HIS A 198 11.68 -13.99 -8.03
C HIS A 198 13.13 -13.52 -7.92
N LEU A 199 14.05 -14.31 -8.47
CA LEU A 199 15.48 -13.99 -8.53
C LEU A 199 15.79 -13.03 -9.70
N ASN A 200 14.99 -13.09 -10.76
CA ASN A 200 15.11 -12.25 -11.95
C ASN A 200 13.91 -11.32 -12.02
N ARG A 201 14.14 -10.07 -12.44
CA ARG A 201 13.11 -9.04 -12.58
C ARG A 201 13.43 -8.13 -13.74
N ASP A 202 12.50 -8.04 -14.68
CA ASP A 202 12.54 -7.01 -15.71
C ASP A 202 11.67 -5.82 -15.26
N ILE A 203 12.27 -4.63 -15.23
CA ILE A 203 11.66 -3.40 -14.76
C ILE A 203 11.45 -2.45 -15.93
N LEU A 204 10.21 -2.03 -16.16
CA LEU A 204 9.89 -0.90 -17.03
C LEU A 204 9.69 0.35 -16.18
N ALA A 205 10.61 1.31 -16.26
CA ALA A 205 10.63 2.53 -15.47
C ALA A 205 10.38 3.76 -16.32
N MET A 206 9.15 4.27 -16.31
CA MET A 206 8.75 5.40 -17.16
C MET A 206 8.32 6.62 -16.34
N GLY A 207 8.53 7.83 -16.88
CA GLY A 207 8.06 9.03 -16.19
C GLY A 207 8.12 10.33 -16.99
N ALA A 208 7.49 11.36 -16.43
CA ALA A 208 7.55 12.74 -16.94
C ALA A 208 7.89 13.73 -15.83
N SER A 209 8.88 14.57 -16.11
CA SER A 209 9.28 15.73 -15.30
C SER A 209 8.74 17.04 -15.84
N GLU A 210 8.46 17.10 -17.15
CA GLU A 210 8.02 18.30 -17.86
C GLU A 210 6.53 18.24 -18.20
N PHE A 211 5.77 19.28 -17.83
CA PHE A 211 4.33 19.36 -18.10
C PHE A 211 3.93 20.74 -18.65
N ARG A 212 2.95 20.76 -19.54
CA ARG A 212 2.40 22.02 -20.09
C ARG A 212 1.42 22.72 -19.15
N GLU A 213 0.58 21.93 -18.46
CA GLU A 213 -0.54 22.43 -17.65
C GLU A 213 -0.42 22.10 -16.16
N LEU A 214 0.53 21.24 -15.79
CA LEU A 214 0.78 20.82 -14.42
C LEU A 214 2.15 21.32 -13.96
N SER A 215 2.38 21.32 -12.65
CA SER A 215 3.68 21.65 -12.08
C SER A 215 4.74 20.65 -12.54
N PRO A 216 5.99 21.11 -12.80
CA PRO A 216 7.09 20.20 -13.11
C PRO A 216 7.39 19.27 -11.92
N LEU A 217 7.97 18.10 -12.23
CA LEU A 217 8.44 17.10 -11.27
C LEU A 217 9.94 16.86 -11.51
N PRO A 218 10.82 17.79 -11.10
CA PRO A 218 12.26 17.72 -11.36
C PRO A 218 12.97 16.52 -10.73
N ALA A 219 12.34 15.81 -9.78
CA ALA A 219 12.94 14.62 -9.15
C ALA A 219 12.81 13.35 -10.01
N VAL A 220 11.85 13.30 -10.94
CA VAL A 220 11.54 12.11 -11.76
C VAL A 220 12.78 11.56 -12.51
N PRO A 221 13.64 12.37 -13.16
CA PRO A 221 14.81 11.83 -13.84
C PRO A 221 15.79 11.17 -12.87
N ALA A 222 15.98 11.74 -11.68
CA ALA A 222 16.82 11.15 -10.63
C ALA A 222 16.18 9.88 -10.05
N GLU A 223 14.85 9.83 -9.96
CA GLU A 223 14.11 8.67 -9.48
C GLU A 223 14.32 7.48 -10.42
N LEU A 224 14.10 7.64 -11.73
CA LEU A 224 14.32 6.57 -12.71
C LEU A 224 15.80 6.13 -12.74
N ALA A 225 16.73 7.09 -12.69
CA ALA A 225 18.16 6.77 -12.62
C ALA A 225 18.54 6.00 -11.34
N SER A 226 17.84 6.25 -10.22
CA SER A 226 18.08 5.52 -8.96
C SER A 226 17.65 4.05 -9.03
N ILE A 227 16.63 3.73 -9.84
CA ILE A 227 16.18 2.36 -10.08
C ILE A 227 17.27 1.59 -10.85
N GLN A 228 17.79 2.17 -11.93
CA GLN A 228 18.94 1.60 -12.65
C GLN A 228 20.14 1.41 -11.72
N ALA A 229 20.48 2.43 -10.92
CA ALA A 229 21.61 2.35 -10.00
C ALA A 229 21.43 1.27 -8.93
N ALA A 230 20.21 1.00 -8.45
CA ALA A 230 19.93 -0.08 -7.52
C ALA A 230 20.20 -1.45 -8.16
N VAL A 231 19.82 -1.62 -9.44
CA VAL A 231 20.10 -2.83 -10.22
C VAL A 231 21.60 -3.00 -10.49
N ASP A 232 22.30 -1.94 -10.88
CA ASP A 232 23.74 -1.98 -11.16
C ASP A 232 24.59 -2.36 -9.93
N GLN A 233 24.08 -2.07 -8.73
CA GLN A 233 24.74 -2.35 -7.45
C GLN A 233 24.47 -3.76 -6.93
N LEU A 234 23.66 -4.56 -7.62
CA LEU A 234 23.37 -5.93 -7.21
C LEU A 234 24.65 -6.77 -7.18
N PRO A 235 24.87 -7.56 -6.11
CA PRO A 235 26.05 -8.39 -6.01
C PRO A 235 26.04 -9.45 -7.11
N GLN A 236 27.10 -9.43 -7.93
CA GLN A 236 27.37 -10.47 -8.93
C GLN A 236 27.95 -11.70 -8.20
N GLY A 237 27.17 -12.76 -7.98
CA GLY A 237 27.55 -13.90 -7.13
C GLY A 237 26.64 -15.13 -7.26
N GLU A 238 26.73 -16.10 -6.33
CA GLU A 238 26.02 -17.40 -6.40
C GLU A 238 24.48 -17.31 -6.53
N GLN A 239 23.90 -16.19 -6.10
CA GLN A 239 22.54 -15.79 -6.45
C GLN A 239 22.65 -14.86 -7.67
N ASN A 240 22.56 -15.41 -8.88
CA ASN A 240 22.60 -14.60 -10.11
C ASN A 240 21.31 -13.77 -10.19
N PHE A 241 21.31 -12.54 -9.66
CA PHE A 241 20.25 -11.60 -9.93
C PHE A 241 20.39 -11.09 -11.36
N GLU A 242 19.49 -11.51 -12.25
CA GLU A 242 19.44 -11.00 -13.64
C GLU A 242 18.34 -9.94 -13.72
N TRP A 243 18.56 -8.81 -13.05
CA TRP A 243 17.62 -7.69 -13.09
C TRP A 243 18.00 -6.75 -14.22
N GLN A 244 16.99 -6.27 -14.95
CA GLN A 244 17.17 -5.32 -16.04
C GLN A 244 16.19 -4.17 -15.90
N VAL A 245 16.57 -3.00 -16.41
CA VAL A 245 15.73 -1.81 -16.40
C VAL A 245 15.68 -1.22 -17.80
N GLU A 246 14.47 -1.12 -18.35
CA GLU A 246 14.18 -0.30 -19.51
C GLU A 246 13.55 1.01 -19.02
N SER A 247 14.01 2.16 -19.51
CA SER A 247 13.55 3.46 -19.00
C SER A 247 13.18 4.46 -20.09
N LEU A 248 11.99 5.06 -19.95
CA LEU A 248 11.45 6.06 -20.87
C LEU A 248 11.10 7.35 -20.14
N LEU A 249 11.68 8.48 -20.58
CA LEU A 249 11.50 9.78 -19.93
C LEU A 249 10.87 10.81 -20.88
N ASN A 250 9.98 11.65 -20.34
CA ASN A 250 9.43 12.84 -20.97
C ASN A 250 8.84 12.57 -22.36
N GLN A 251 9.63 12.76 -23.43
CA GLN A 251 9.14 12.62 -24.80
C GLN A 251 8.77 11.18 -25.15
N GLU A 252 9.36 10.21 -24.46
CA GLU A 252 9.14 8.77 -24.65
C GLU A 252 8.07 8.23 -23.69
N PHE A 253 7.64 9.02 -22.71
CA PHE A 253 6.58 8.64 -21.75
C PHE A 253 5.17 8.80 -22.34
N THR A 254 4.83 7.90 -23.27
CA THR A 254 3.54 7.87 -23.98
C THR A 254 2.78 6.59 -23.68
N VAL A 255 1.45 6.59 -23.87
CA VAL A 255 0.64 5.38 -23.73
C VAL A 255 1.00 4.37 -24.81
N ASP A 256 1.23 4.83 -26.04
CA ASP A 256 1.61 3.97 -27.18
C ASP A 256 2.91 3.20 -26.89
N ASN A 257 3.97 3.88 -26.40
CA ASN A 257 5.23 3.20 -26.06
C ASN A 257 5.07 2.21 -24.90
N LEU A 258 4.20 2.52 -23.92
CA LEU A 258 3.92 1.60 -22.82
C LEU A 258 3.23 0.33 -23.35
N ASP A 259 2.24 0.48 -24.23
CA ASP A 259 1.51 -0.65 -24.81
C ASP A 259 2.42 -1.49 -25.72
N GLU A 260 3.22 -0.86 -26.57
CA GLU A 260 4.18 -1.53 -27.47
C GLU A 260 5.24 -2.34 -26.70
N LEU A 261 5.81 -1.78 -25.63
CA LEU A 261 6.79 -2.51 -24.81
C LEU A 261 6.17 -3.69 -24.07
N LEU A 262 4.95 -3.53 -23.56
CA LEU A 262 4.25 -4.64 -22.88
C LEU A 262 3.78 -5.74 -23.85
N ASP A 263 3.65 -5.42 -25.14
CA ASP A 263 3.37 -6.41 -26.19
C ASP A 263 4.61 -7.20 -26.60
N ASP A 264 5.76 -6.54 -26.69
CA ASP A 264 7.00 -7.13 -27.18
C ASP A 264 7.82 -7.84 -26.08
N GLU A 265 7.74 -7.36 -24.85
CA GLU A 265 8.56 -7.81 -23.72
C GLU A 265 7.71 -8.08 -22.47
N SER A 266 8.17 -9.01 -21.62
CA SER A 266 7.54 -9.27 -20.33
C SER A 266 8.23 -8.48 -19.23
N PHE A 267 7.48 -7.67 -18.48
CA PHE A 267 7.99 -6.95 -17.31
C PHE A 267 7.36 -7.47 -16.02
N ASP A 268 8.20 -7.71 -15.01
CA ASP A 268 7.75 -8.05 -13.65
C ASP A 268 7.27 -6.83 -12.88
N ILE A 269 7.92 -5.68 -13.12
CA ILE A 269 7.69 -4.45 -12.40
C ILE A 269 7.49 -3.31 -13.41
N VAL A 270 6.38 -2.59 -13.27
CA VAL A 270 6.15 -1.34 -14.00
C VAL A 270 6.15 -0.19 -13.01
N HIS A 271 7.03 0.78 -13.22
CA HIS A 271 7.16 1.99 -12.43
C HIS A 271 6.75 3.21 -13.25
N LEU A 272 5.77 3.97 -12.76
CA LEU A 272 5.25 5.17 -13.42
C LEU A 272 5.43 6.39 -12.51
N ALA A 273 6.37 7.28 -12.85
CA ALA A 273 6.68 8.52 -12.13
C ALA A 273 6.09 9.74 -12.84
N THR A 274 4.96 10.27 -12.36
CA THR A 274 4.22 11.35 -13.05
C THR A 274 3.17 12.00 -12.13
N HIS A 275 2.28 12.83 -12.67
CA HIS A 275 1.03 13.21 -12.01
C HIS A 275 -0.07 12.17 -12.25
N ALA A 276 -0.85 11.86 -11.21
CA ALA A 276 -2.08 11.08 -11.32
C ALA A 276 -3.15 11.69 -10.43
N SER A 277 -4.41 11.70 -10.86
CA SER A 277 -5.54 12.22 -10.07
C SER A 277 -6.54 11.12 -9.80
N PHE A 278 -6.96 10.98 -8.54
CA PHE A 278 -8.05 10.10 -8.14
C PHE A 278 -9.23 10.94 -7.66
N SER A 279 -10.21 11.12 -8.54
CA SER A 279 -11.30 12.07 -8.35
C SER A 279 -12.43 11.47 -7.52
N ALA A 280 -12.61 11.99 -6.29
CA ALA A 280 -13.70 11.57 -5.41
C ALA A 280 -15.09 11.87 -6.01
N GLY A 281 -15.97 10.88 -5.93
CA GLY A 281 -17.33 10.94 -6.50
C GLY A 281 -17.39 10.89 -8.03
N HIS A 282 -16.26 10.97 -8.74
CA HIS A 282 -16.20 10.92 -10.21
C HIS A 282 -15.09 9.97 -10.68
N PRO A 283 -15.16 8.65 -10.43
CA PRO A 283 -14.08 7.72 -10.77
C PRO A 283 -13.67 7.74 -12.24
N ARG A 284 -14.58 8.12 -13.14
CA ARG A 284 -14.33 8.25 -14.58
C ARG A 284 -13.42 9.43 -14.94
N GLU A 285 -13.26 10.38 -14.02
CA GLU A 285 -12.37 11.52 -14.15
C GLU A 285 -11.00 11.26 -13.51
N SER A 286 -10.78 10.07 -12.92
CA SER A 286 -9.46 9.67 -12.43
C SER A 286 -8.55 9.29 -13.60
N TYR A 287 -7.29 9.73 -13.55
CA TYR A 287 -6.33 9.55 -14.65
C TYR A 287 -4.88 9.48 -14.19
N ILE A 288 -4.03 8.92 -15.05
CA ILE A 288 -2.57 9.05 -15.03
C ILE A 288 -2.19 10.01 -16.17
N GLN A 289 -1.37 11.02 -15.87
CA GLN A 289 -0.91 11.99 -16.86
C GLN A 289 0.26 11.40 -17.64
N PHE A 290 0.05 11.09 -18.92
CA PHE A 290 1.11 10.78 -19.86
C PHE A 290 1.47 12.03 -20.66
N LYS A 291 2.53 11.95 -21.45
CA LYS A 291 2.88 13.04 -22.36
C LYS A 291 1.76 13.27 -23.37
N GLY A 292 1.15 14.45 -23.31
CA GLY A 292 0.15 14.89 -24.30
C GLY A 292 -1.25 14.30 -24.12
N GLU A 293 -1.45 13.37 -23.19
CA GLU A 293 -2.76 12.75 -22.94
C GLU A 293 -2.97 12.30 -21.49
N ARG A 294 -4.21 12.02 -21.13
CA ARG A 294 -4.61 11.49 -19.83
C ARG A 294 -5.16 10.09 -20.01
N LEU A 295 -4.46 9.09 -19.46
CA LEU A 295 -4.93 7.72 -19.42
C LEU A 295 -5.94 7.59 -18.28
N SER A 296 -7.21 7.34 -18.59
CA SER A 296 -8.22 7.08 -17.56
C SER A 296 -7.95 5.76 -16.85
N LEU A 297 -8.12 5.72 -15.52
CA LEU A 297 -7.95 4.48 -14.75
C LEU A 297 -8.91 3.36 -15.18
N HIS A 298 -10.08 3.71 -15.76
CA HIS A 298 -11.04 2.74 -16.32
C HIS A 298 -10.57 2.12 -17.64
N LYS A 299 -9.41 2.51 -18.15
CA LYS A 299 -8.79 1.92 -19.33
C LYS A 299 -7.52 1.14 -18.98
N MET A 300 -7.12 1.09 -17.71
CA MET A 300 -5.91 0.36 -17.31
C MET A 300 -6.06 -1.15 -17.52
N ASP A 301 -7.27 -1.68 -17.33
CA ASP A 301 -7.64 -3.07 -17.64
C ASP A 301 -7.56 -3.43 -19.13
N LYS A 302 -7.35 -2.43 -20.00
CA LYS A 302 -7.21 -2.62 -21.46
C LYS A 302 -5.76 -2.61 -21.92
N LEU A 303 -4.84 -2.25 -21.05
CA LEU A 303 -3.42 -2.37 -21.33
C LEU A 303 -3.04 -3.85 -21.12
N HIS A 304 -2.05 -4.36 -21.86
CA HIS A 304 -1.65 -5.77 -21.80
C HIS A 304 -0.81 -6.11 -20.54
N TRP A 305 -1.32 -5.73 -19.38
CA TRP A 305 -0.66 -5.85 -18.07
C TRP A 305 -0.84 -7.23 -17.44
N ASN A 306 -1.68 -8.08 -18.03
CA ASN A 306 -2.18 -9.32 -17.47
C ASN A 306 -1.73 -10.59 -18.24
N GLU A 307 -0.88 -10.46 -19.26
CA GLU A 307 -0.45 -11.58 -20.12
C GLU A 307 1.07 -11.56 -20.41
N PRO A 308 1.95 -11.92 -19.43
CA PRO A 308 1.65 -12.37 -18.07
C PRO A 308 1.35 -11.21 -17.11
N PRO A 309 0.69 -11.47 -15.96
CA PRO A 309 0.38 -10.42 -15.00
C PRO A 309 1.63 -9.83 -14.36
N ILE A 310 1.76 -8.50 -14.46
CA ILE A 310 2.77 -7.71 -13.76
C ILE A 310 2.69 -8.02 -12.26
N ASP A 311 3.83 -8.32 -11.64
CA ASP A 311 3.90 -8.64 -10.21
C ASP A 311 3.76 -7.37 -9.34
N LEU A 312 4.35 -6.26 -9.78
CA LEU A 312 4.29 -5.00 -9.06
C LEU A 312 4.12 -3.79 -10.00
N LEU A 313 3.01 -3.06 -9.82
CA LEU A 313 2.86 -1.71 -10.32
C LEU A 313 3.29 -0.70 -9.24
N VAL A 314 4.28 0.15 -9.51
CA VAL A 314 4.60 1.31 -8.67
C VAL A 314 4.04 2.56 -9.35
N LEU A 315 2.94 3.08 -8.83
CA LEU A 315 2.39 4.36 -9.25
C LEU A 315 2.98 5.47 -8.38
N SER A 316 4.17 5.93 -8.75
CA SER A 316 4.88 7.07 -8.16
C SER A 316 4.26 8.40 -8.63
N ALA A 317 2.96 8.55 -8.37
CA ALA A 317 2.17 9.64 -8.92
C ALA A 317 1.03 10.05 -7.98
N CYS A 318 0.87 11.36 -7.72
CA CYS A 318 0.03 11.78 -6.59
C CYS A 318 -0.68 13.15 -6.69
N GLN A 319 -1.98 13.07 -6.96
CA GLN A 319 -3.06 13.92 -6.45
C GLN A 319 -4.24 13.02 -6.07
N THR A 320 -4.11 12.27 -4.98
CA THR A 320 -5.21 11.44 -4.47
C THR A 320 -6.12 12.26 -3.55
N ALA A 321 -7.34 12.54 -4.01
CA ALA A 321 -8.37 13.16 -3.20
C ALA A 321 -9.16 12.10 -2.43
N LEU A 322 -8.49 11.28 -1.60
CA LEU A 322 -9.21 10.30 -0.76
C LEU A 322 -10.17 11.06 0.17
N GLY A 323 -11.44 10.66 0.23
CA GLY A 323 -12.44 11.41 1.00
C GLY A 323 -13.89 11.08 0.69
N SER A 324 -14.18 10.38 -0.41
CA SER A 324 -15.46 9.69 -0.63
C SER A 324 -15.25 8.17 -0.62
N SER A 325 -16.32 7.43 -0.30
CA SER A 325 -16.30 5.96 -0.28
C SER A 325 -15.93 5.37 -1.63
N GLU A 326 -16.36 6.00 -2.74
CA GLU A 326 -16.06 5.55 -4.10
C GLU A 326 -14.59 5.77 -4.46
N ALA A 327 -13.98 6.88 -4.03
CA ALA A 327 -12.56 7.14 -4.23
C ALA A 327 -11.70 6.11 -3.47
N GLU A 328 -12.12 5.81 -2.25
CA GLU A 328 -11.51 4.82 -1.38
C GLU A 328 -11.58 3.40 -1.96
N LEU A 329 -12.73 3.01 -2.54
CA LEU A 329 -12.87 1.74 -3.25
C LEU A 329 -11.99 1.69 -4.50
N GLY A 330 -12.00 2.74 -5.32
CA GLY A 330 -11.14 2.81 -6.50
C GLY A 330 -9.65 2.71 -6.17
N PHE A 331 -9.22 3.29 -5.05
CA PHE A 331 -7.85 3.19 -4.55
C PHE A 331 -7.55 1.78 -4.01
N ALA A 332 -8.37 1.26 -3.09
CA ALA A 332 -8.15 -0.05 -2.48
C ALA A 332 -8.21 -1.21 -3.49
N GLY A 333 -8.98 -1.04 -4.57
CA GLY A 333 -9.11 -1.99 -5.67
C GLY A 333 -8.20 -1.70 -6.86
N MET A 334 -7.22 -0.79 -6.73
CA MET A 334 -6.39 -0.36 -7.87
C MET A 334 -5.66 -1.53 -8.53
N ALA A 335 -4.99 -2.37 -7.74
CA ALA A 335 -4.26 -3.53 -8.27
C ALA A 335 -5.20 -4.49 -9.00
N LEU A 336 -6.39 -4.75 -8.42
CA LEU A 336 -7.43 -5.57 -9.07
C LEU A 336 -7.84 -4.98 -10.40
N LYS A 337 -8.15 -3.68 -10.43
CA LYS A 337 -8.63 -3.04 -11.65
C LYS A 337 -7.55 -2.93 -12.72
N ALA A 338 -6.30 -2.81 -12.33
CA ALA A 338 -5.15 -2.81 -13.24
C ALA A 338 -4.77 -4.23 -13.72
N GLY A 339 -5.35 -5.30 -13.14
CA GLY A 339 -5.01 -6.67 -13.50
C GLY A 339 -3.62 -7.12 -13.04
N VAL A 340 -3.00 -6.39 -12.10
CA VAL A 340 -1.67 -6.68 -11.55
C VAL A 340 -1.77 -7.41 -10.22
N LYS A 341 -0.73 -8.14 -9.83
CA LYS A 341 -0.73 -8.85 -8.54
C LYS A 341 -0.74 -7.88 -7.36
N SER A 342 0.07 -6.82 -7.48
CA SER A 342 0.36 -5.89 -6.39
C SER A 342 0.52 -4.47 -6.92
N ALA A 343 0.17 -3.48 -6.10
CA ALA A 343 0.45 -2.10 -6.43
C ALA A 343 1.01 -1.33 -5.22
N ILE A 344 1.92 -0.40 -5.48
CA ILE A 344 2.30 0.66 -4.55
C ILE A 344 1.73 1.96 -5.09
N ALA A 345 0.95 2.64 -4.26
CA ALA A 345 0.35 3.92 -4.63
C ALA A 345 0.25 4.86 -3.43
N SER A 346 0.13 6.15 -3.74
CA SER A 346 0.10 7.22 -2.74
C SER A 346 -1.31 7.49 -2.19
N LEU A 347 -1.41 7.75 -0.90
CA LEU A 347 -2.65 8.08 -0.20
C LEU A 347 -3.01 9.58 -0.26
N TRP A 348 -2.03 10.45 -0.54
CA TRP A 348 -2.21 11.89 -0.68
C TRP A 348 -1.20 12.50 -1.66
N SER A 349 -1.32 13.80 -1.94
CA SER A 349 -0.35 14.55 -2.75
C SER A 349 1.00 14.65 -2.04
N VAL A 350 2.03 14.05 -2.65
CA VAL A 350 3.36 13.86 -2.07
C VAL A 350 4.34 14.98 -2.43
N SER A 351 5.45 15.05 -1.70
CA SER A 351 6.62 15.83 -2.09
C SER A 351 7.40 15.08 -3.16
N ASP A 352 7.70 15.74 -4.29
CA ASP A 352 8.50 15.18 -5.39
C ASP A 352 9.86 14.65 -4.89
N ALA A 353 10.61 15.47 -4.14
CA ALA A 353 11.87 15.06 -3.53
C ALA A 353 11.68 13.97 -2.44
N GLY A 354 10.63 14.06 -1.62
CA GLY A 354 10.34 13.01 -0.64
C GLY A 354 10.06 11.64 -1.27
N THR A 355 9.40 11.63 -2.43
CA THR A 355 9.15 10.43 -3.22
C THR A 355 10.42 9.85 -3.81
N LEU A 356 11.30 10.68 -4.37
CA LEU A 356 12.64 10.25 -4.80
C LEU A 356 13.36 9.51 -3.67
N ALA A 357 13.37 10.09 -2.46
CA ALA A 357 14.00 9.47 -1.30
C ALA A 357 13.42 8.09 -0.96
N LEU A 358 12.08 7.99 -0.90
CA LEU A 358 11.41 6.72 -0.57
C LEU A 358 11.62 5.66 -1.67
N MET A 359 11.48 6.03 -2.94
CA MET A 359 11.57 5.09 -4.05
C MET A 359 12.99 4.62 -4.29
N THR A 360 13.99 5.50 -4.17
CA THR A 360 15.40 5.09 -4.18
C THR A 360 15.65 4.02 -3.13
N GLU A 361 15.22 4.22 -1.88
CA GLU A 361 15.47 3.22 -0.84
C GLU A 361 14.63 1.95 -1.06
N PHE A 362 13.39 2.07 -1.51
CA PHE A 362 12.55 0.92 -1.83
C PHE A 362 13.22 -0.01 -2.85
N TYR A 363 13.70 0.52 -3.98
CA TYR A 363 14.36 -0.29 -5.00
C TYR A 363 15.72 -0.85 -4.57
N ARG A 364 16.41 -0.22 -3.61
CA ARG A 364 17.63 -0.80 -3.02
C ARG A 364 17.34 -1.93 -2.04
N GLN A 365 16.21 -1.88 -1.33
CA GLN A 365 15.78 -2.93 -0.40
C GLN A 365 15.14 -4.12 -1.13
N LEU A 366 14.39 -3.86 -2.20
CA LEU A 366 13.56 -4.84 -2.90
C LEU A 366 14.27 -6.15 -3.29
N PRO A 367 15.51 -6.14 -3.80
CA PRO A 367 16.18 -7.37 -4.27
C PRO A 367 16.54 -8.34 -3.14
N THR A 368 16.71 -7.85 -1.91
CA THR A 368 17.16 -8.66 -0.76
C THR A 368 16.11 -8.81 0.33
N ALA A 369 15.04 -8.02 0.27
CA ALA A 369 13.92 -8.12 1.19
C ALA A 369 13.15 -9.43 0.97
N PRO A 370 12.69 -10.12 2.03
CA PRO A 370 11.89 -11.34 1.89
C PRO A 370 10.59 -11.14 1.12
N THR A 371 10.02 -9.93 1.18
CA THR A 371 8.76 -9.60 0.50
C THR A 371 8.72 -8.14 0.09
N LYS A 372 7.87 -7.80 -0.88
CA LYS A 372 7.66 -6.42 -1.36
C LYS A 372 7.23 -5.47 -0.24
N ALA A 373 6.34 -5.93 0.66
CA ALA A 373 5.92 -5.16 1.83
C ALA A 373 7.06 -4.91 2.84
N THR A 374 7.99 -5.86 2.98
CA THR A 374 9.18 -5.68 3.82
C THR A 374 10.14 -4.66 3.21
N ALA A 375 10.32 -4.67 1.88
CA ALA A 375 11.14 -3.67 1.19
C ALA A 375 10.62 -2.25 1.42
N LEU A 376 9.30 -2.04 1.25
CA LEU A 376 8.66 -0.75 1.50
C LEU A 376 8.80 -0.33 2.97
N ARG A 377 8.54 -1.25 3.91
CA ARG A 377 8.74 -0.99 5.34
C ARG A 377 10.17 -0.56 5.65
N ASN A 378 11.17 -1.24 5.10
CA ASN A 378 12.58 -0.91 5.36
C ASN A 378 12.90 0.51 4.87
N ALA A 379 12.42 0.89 3.68
CA ALA A 379 12.56 2.26 3.17
C ALA A 379 11.90 3.29 4.09
N GLN A 380 10.69 3.00 4.56
CA GLN A 380 9.98 3.85 5.50
C GLN A 380 10.71 4.02 6.83
N LEU A 381 11.31 2.94 7.34
CA LEU A 381 12.05 2.97 8.60
C LEU A 381 13.32 3.80 8.52
N GLN A 382 14.05 3.73 7.40
CA GLN A 382 15.26 4.53 7.24
C GLN A 382 14.94 6.02 7.16
N MET A 383 13.88 6.40 6.45
CA MET A 383 13.39 7.78 6.45
C MET A 383 12.94 8.21 7.85
N LEU A 384 12.12 7.41 8.54
CA LEU A 384 11.65 7.68 9.90
C LEU A 384 12.81 7.89 10.89
N ARG A 385 13.90 7.14 10.75
CA ARG A 385 15.08 7.23 11.62
C ARG A 385 16.02 8.39 11.26
N GLY A 386 15.73 9.14 10.20
CA GLY A 386 16.60 10.20 9.70
C GLY A 386 17.89 9.67 9.06
N GLU A 387 17.89 8.42 8.61
CA GLU A 387 19.03 7.79 7.94
C GLU A 387 19.09 8.15 6.44
N VAL A 388 17.98 8.67 5.91
CA VAL A 388 17.87 9.21 4.55
C VAL A 388 17.77 10.73 4.64
N GLU A 389 18.77 11.43 4.11
CA GLU A 389 18.88 12.89 4.22
C GLU A 389 19.30 13.54 2.91
N PHE A 390 18.80 14.76 2.66
CA PHE A 390 19.28 15.59 1.56
C PHE A 390 20.46 16.45 2.01
N THR A 391 21.50 16.49 1.18
CA THR A 391 22.54 17.53 1.21
C THR A 391 22.34 18.48 0.04
N ASP A 392 23.17 19.52 -0.06
CA ASP A 392 23.10 20.49 -1.16
C ASP A 392 23.17 19.83 -2.55
N THR A 393 23.88 18.70 -2.68
CA THR A 393 24.16 18.09 -4.00
C THR A 393 23.86 16.59 -4.08
N THR A 394 23.52 15.94 -2.97
CA THR A 394 23.27 14.50 -2.92
C THR A 394 22.13 14.14 -1.98
N LEU A 395 21.36 13.12 -2.35
CA LEU A 395 20.55 12.35 -1.41
C LEU A 395 21.45 11.26 -0.80
N ARG A 396 21.60 11.27 0.52
CA ARG A 396 22.35 10.26 1.27
C ARG A 396 21.39 9.22 1.83
N LEU A 397 21.77 7.96 1.67
CA LEU A 397 21.08 6.81 2.24
C LEU A 397 22.11 5.87 2.87
N PRO A 398 21.74 4.98 3.80
CA PRO A 398 22.63 3.98 4.40
C PRO A 398 23.36 3.11 3.38
N SER A 399 22.71 2.84 2.26
CA SER A 399 23.22 1.99 1.18
C SER A 399 24.02 2.74 0.12
N GLY A 400 24.20 4.06 0.23
CA GLY A 400 24.97 4.87 -0.71
C GLY A 400 24.31 6.21 -1.05
N GLU A 401 24.92 6.98 -1.94
CA GLU A 401 24.47 8.32 -2.30
C GLU A 401 23.87 8.37 -3.71
N VAL A 402 22.94 9.29 -3.94
CA VAL A 402 22.39 9.63 -5.27
C VAL A 402 22.67 11.10 -5.55
N PRO A 403 23.34 11.46 -6.66
CA PRO A 403 23.58 12.85 -7.01
C PRO A 403 22.26 13.56 -7.38
N LEU A 404 22.09 14.79 -6.91
CA LEU A 404 20.95 15.64 -7.25
C LEU A 404 21.25 16.48 -8.48
N THR A 405 20.21 16.76 -9.26
CA THR A 405 20.25 17.75 -10.32
C THR A 405 20.16 19.15 -9.73
N GLU A 406 20.68 20.16 -10.45
CA GLU A 406 20.59 21.56 -10.01
C GLU A 406 19.13 22.03 -9.83
N GLU A 407 18.18 21.43 -10.54
CA GLU A 407 16.75 21.73 -10.44
C GLU A 407 16.15 21.35 -9.09
N LEU A 408 16.78 20.42 -8.35
CA LEU A 408 16.34 20.01 -7.01
C LEU A 408 16.93 20.87 -5.89
N HIS A 409 17.94 21.70 -6.19
CA HIS A 409 18.58 22.52 -5.17
C HIS A 409 17.56 23.50 -4.53
N GLY A 410 17.38 23.38 -3.21
CA GLY A 410 16.43 24.19 -2.45
C GLY A 410 14.96 23.76 -2.55
N LEU A 411 14.66 22.65 -3.25
CA LEU A 411 13.33 22.02 -3.27
C LEU A 411 13.25 20.78 -2.34
N THR A 412 14.36 20.45 -1.69
CA THR A 412 14.48 19.28 -0.80
C THR A 412 14.00 19.59 0.62
N PRO A 413 13.21 18.71 1.24
CA PRO A 413 12.86 18.81 2.66
C PRO A 413 14.09 18.78 3.56
N GLU A 414 14.07 19.55 4.64
CA GLU A 414 15.11 19.51 5.68
C GLU A 414 15.02 18.22 6.53
N ASP A 415 13.81 17.67 6.70
CA ASP A 415 13.56 16.52 7.56
C ASP A 415 12.55 15.57 6.90
N LEU A 416 13.01 14.36 6.59
CA LEU A 416 12.22 13.28 6.00
C LEU A 416 11.61 12.34 7.04
N SER A 417 11.91 12.51 8.34
CA SER A 417 11.43 11.63 9.41
C SER A 417 9.93 11.79 9.69
N HIS A 418 9.33 12.90 9.26
CA HIS A 418 7.90 13.12 9.43
C HIS A 418 7.08 12.14 8.55
N PRO A 419 6.01 11.50 9.07
CA PRO A 419 5.19 10.52 8.32
C PRO A 419 4.57 11.03 7.02
N PHE A 420 4.52 12.34 6.82
CA PHE A 420 4.13 12.95 5.56
C PHE A 420 4.92 12.39 4.36
N TYR A 421 6.23 12.14 4.56
CA TYR A 421 7.12 11.71 3.50
C TYR A 421 7.11 10.19 3.32
N TRP A 422 7.25 9.42 4.41
CA TRP A 422 7.40 7.97 4.32
C TRP A 422 6.08 7.18 4.37
N ALA A 423 5.04 7.69 5.02
CA ALA A 423 3.76 6.97 5.15
C ALA A 423 2.78 7.25 3.99
N SER A 424 3.22 8.05 3.01
CA SER A 424 2.40 8.46 1.88
C SER A 424 2.09 7.32 0.92
N PHE A 425 2.99 6.35 0.79
CA PHE A 425 2.80 5.17 -0.05
C PHE A 425 2.38 3.95 0.77
N THR A 426 1.48 3.16 0.21
CA THR A 426 1.04 1.89 0.78
C THR A 426 1.09 0.78 -0.25
N MET A 427 1.38 -0.43 0.22
CA MET A 427 1.20 -1.66 -0.55
C MET A 427 -0.28 -2.00 -0.64
N LEU A 428 -0.72 -2.43 -1.82
CA LEU A 428 -2.08 -2.83 -2.18
C LEU A 428 -2.05 -4.26 -2.76
N SER A 429 -3.02 -5.08 -2.36
CA SER A 429 -3.19 -6.48 -2.78
C SER A 429 -2.04 -7.40 -2.34
N HIS A 430 -1.32 -8.05 -3.25
CA HIS A 430 -0.42 -9.16 -2.94
C HIS A 430 0.92 -8.67 -2.33
N PRO A 431 1.19 -8.87 -1.02
CA PRO A 431 2.35 -8.27 -0.35
C PRO A 431 3.65 -9.08 -0.45
N TRP A 432 3.59 -10.33 -0.91
CA TRP A 432 4.68 -11.31 -0.78
C TRP A 432 5.71 -11.19 -1.88
#